data_AF-A0A7S3NF20-F1
#
_entry.id   AF-A0A7S3NF20-F1
#
_cell.length_a   1.000
_cell.length_b   1.000
_cell.length_c   1.000
_cell.angle_alpha   90.00
_cell.angle_beta   90.00
_cell.angle_gamma   90.00
#
_symmetry.space_group_name_H-M   'P 1'
#
loop_
_entity.id
_entity.type
_entity.pdbx_description
1 polymer ?
#
loop_
_entity_poly.entity_id
_entity_poly.type
_entity_poly.pdbx_seq_one_letter_code
_entity_poly.pdbx_strand_id
1 'polypeptide(L)'
;MAENRKTPNSGYSLFMTEASKYPELLENAQKELAKELKSPDEKISQFKIISKAWVLMDEATKQEFRDRVVKLKETSGNAEQEENNEELISHKKKDFEFPLTAIKRILKADPESKNYSLAAIKAIAKATELFVQDFTQSTQRVTHKFGRKVLTVSDMKTASRLSEFQFLEYSRLIK
;
A
#
# COMPACT_ATOMS: atom_id res chain seq x y z
N MET A 1 -12.83 16.51 21.79
CA MET A 1 -12.20 15.19 21.55
C MET A 1 -12.86 14.60 20.31
N ALA A 2 -12.22 14.71 19.14
CA ALA A 2 -12.79 14.23 17.89
C ALA A 2 -12.26 12.82 17.60
N GLU A 3 -13.16 11.83 17.62
CA GLU A 3 -12.87 10.45 17.30
C GLU A 3 -12.38 10.33 15.86
N ASN A 4 -11.17 9.81 15.72
CA ASN A 4 -10.52 9.50 14.46
C ASN A 4 -11.18 8.25 13.85
N ARG A 5 -12.30 8.43 13.15
CA ARG A 5 -12.95 7.34 12.41
C ARG A 5 -12.11 7.02 11.18
N LYS A 6 -11.27 6.00 11.28
CA LYS A 6 -10.64 5.34 10.13
C LYS A 6 -11.75 4.96 9.15
N THR A 7 -11.81 5.64 8.01
CA THR A 7 -12.70 5.24 6.92
C THR A 7 -12.31 3.83 6.47
N PRO A 8 -13.26 2.88 6.40
CA PRO A 8 -12.95 1.55 5.89
C PRO A 8 -12.43 1.64 4.45
N ASN A 9 -11.41 0.85 4.16
CA ASN A 9 -10.83 0.67 2.83
C ASN A 9 -11.96 0.50 1.79
N SER A 10 -11.92 1.24 0.68
CA SER A 10 -13.01 1.37 -0.30
C SER A 10 -13.55 0.01 -0.79
N GLY A 11 -12.68 -0.98 -0.97
CA GLY A 11 -13.07 -2.35 -1.33
C GLY A 11 -13.81 -3.10 -0.21
N TYR A 12 -13.47 -2.84 1.06
CA TYR A 12 -14.17 -3.41 2.21
C TYR A 12 -15.58 -2.83 2.34
N SER A 13 -15.76 -1.52 2.11
CA SER A 13 -17.09 -0.91 2.13
C SER A 13 -18.00 -1.52 1.05
N LEU A 14 -17.50 -1.72 -0.16
CA LEU A 14 -18.28 -2.30 -1.26
C LEU A 14 -18.66 -3.75 -0.96
N PHE A 15 -17.73 -4.51 -0.38
CA PHE A 15 -17.94 -5.88 0.07
C PHE A 15 -19.00 -5.97 1.18
N MET A 16 -18.96 -5.08 2.17
CA MET A 16 -19.97 -5.02 3.25
C MET A 16 -21.38 -4.71 2.71
N THR A 17 -21.49 -3.80 1.74
CA THR A 17 -22.76 -3.45 1.10
C THR A 17 -23.35 -4.63 0.32
N GLU A 18 -22.53 -5.38 -0.40
CA GLU A 18 -23.01 -6.49 -1.21
C GLU A 18 -23.25 -7.76 -0.38
N ALA A 19 -22.43 -8.05 0.63
CA ALA A 19 -22.61 -9.18 1.54
C ALA A 19 -23.94 -9.09 2.30
N SER A 20 -24.41 -7.87 2.58
CA SER A 20 -25.70 -7.62 3.24
C SER A 20 -26.91 -8.07 2.39
N LYS A 21 -26.73 -8.34 1.10
CA LYS A 21 -27.77 -8.89 0.22
C LYS A 21 -27.93 -10.41 0.32
N TYR A 22 -27.08 -11.09 1.09
CA TYR A 22 -27.14 -12.53 1.34
C TYR A 22 -27.36 -12.82 2.83
N PRO A 23 -28.56 -12.49 3.37
CA PRO A 23 -28.84 -12.59 4.80
C PRO A 23 -28.73 -14.04 5.32
N GLU A 24 -29.11 -15.03 4.51
CA GLU A 24 -29.05 -16.45 4.89
C GLU A 24 -27.62 -16.95 5.11
N LEU A 25 -26.65 -16.47 4.31
CA LEU A 25 -25.24 -16.83 4.46
C LEU A 25 -24.62 -16.20 5.71
N LEU A 26 -24.97 -14.95 5.98
CA LEU A 26 -24.53 -14.25 7.19
C LEU A 26 -25.12 -14.90 8.46
N GLU A 27 -26.38 -15.32 8.40
CA GLU A 27 -27.05 -16.01 9.50
C GLU A 27 -26.41 -17.38 9.77
N ASN A 28 -26.11 -18.15 8.73
CA ASN A 28 -25.43 -19.45 8.87
C ASN A 28 -24.01 -19.29 9.41
N ALA A 29 -23.26 -18.29 8.94
CA ALA A 29 -21.93 -17.99 9.46
C ALA A 29 -21.97 -17.55 10.93
N GLN A 30 -22.97 -16.76 11.32
CA GLN A 30 -23.18 -16.35 12.70
C GLN A 30 -23.54 -17.54 13.60
N LYS A 31 -24.38 -18.46 13.13
CA LYS A 31 -24.71 -19.71 13.84
C LYS A 31 -23.49 -20.61 14.03
N GLU A 32 -22.64 -20.76 13.02
CA GLU A 32 -21.41 -21.53 13.11
C GLU A 32 -20.39 -20.89 14.07
N LEU A 33 -20.19 -19.57 14.00
CA LEU A 33 -19.34 -18.86 14.94
C LEU A 33 -19.87 -18.94 16.38
N ALA A 34 -21.20 -18.87 16.57
CA ALA A 34 -21.82 -19.02 17.88
C ALA A 34 -21.63 -20.43 18.49
N LYS A 35 -21.44 -21.47 17.68
CA LYS A 35 -21.07 -22.82 18.16
C LYS A 35 -19.61 -22.91 18.58
N GLU A 36 -18.74 -22.08 18.01
CA GLU A 36 -17.30 -22.02 18.33
C GLU A 36 -17.00 -21.12 19.56
N LEU A 37 -18.02 -20.44 20.10
CA LEU A 37 -17.87 -19.57 21.27
C LEU A 37 -17.65 -20.39 22.55
N LYS A 38 -16.61 -20.02 23.30
CA LYS A 38 -16.30 -20.60 24.62
C LYS A 38 -17.11 -19.96 25.76
N SER A 39 -17.73 -18.81 25.50
CA SER A 39 -18.52 -18.04 26.47
C SER A 39 -19.76 -17.41 25.82
N PRO A 40 -20.94 -17.46 26.45
CA PRO A 40 -22.19 -16.89 25.89
C PRO A 40 -22.15 -15.36 25.68
N ASP A 41 -21.27 -14.63 26.37
CA ASP A 41 -21.21 -13.17 26.34
C ASP A 41 -20.20 -12.58 25.33
N GLU A 42 -19.51 -13.44 24.57
CA GLU A 42 -18.51 -12.98 23.61
C GLU A 42 -19.17 -12.38 22.36
N LYS A 43 -19.05 -11.05 22.16
CA LYS A 43 -19.61 -10.40 20.96
C LYS A 43 -18.81 -10.79 19.72
N ILE A 44 -19.44 -11.47 18.78
CA ILE A 44 -18.84 -11.79 17.49
C ILE A 44 -18.77 -10.52 16.63
N SER A 45 -17.55 -10.09 16.30
CA SER A 45 -17.34 -8.97 15.38
C SER A 45 -17.91 -9.28 13.99
N GLN A 46 -18.58 -8.30 13.36
CA GLN A 46 -19.11 -8.42 12.00
C GLN A 46 -18.04 -8.87 10.99
N PHE A 47 -16.79 -8.43 11.17
CA PHE A 47 -15.67 -8.88 10.34
C PHE A 47 -15.45 -10.39 10.40
N LYS A 48 -15.58 -11.00 11.60
CA LYS A 48 -15.45 -12.45 11.76
C LYS A 48 -16.59 -13.20 11.07
N ILE A 49 -17.82 -12.69 11.20
CA ILE A 49 -19.01 -13.27 10.56
C ILE A 49 -18.82 -13.31 9.05
N ILE A 50 -18.40 -12.19 8.46
CA ILE A 50 -18.30 -12.06 7.01
C ILE A 50 -17.11 -12.87 6.47
N SER A 51 -15.98 -12.90 7.20
CA SER A 51 -14.85 -13.77 6.85
C SER A 51 -15.25 -15.25 6.87
N LYS A 52 -16.01 -15.71 7.88
CA LYS A 52 -16.52 -17.08 7.97
C LYS A 52 -17.54 -17.37 6.87
N ALA A 53 -18.44 -16.43 6.57
CA ALA A 53 -19.40 -16.55 5.47
C ALA A 53 -18.67 -16.75 4.13
N TRP A 54 -17.62 -15.96 3.86
CA TRP A 54 -16.80 -16.13 2.66
C TRP A 54 -16.16 -17.52 2.56
N VAL A 55 -15.69 -18.08 3.67
CA VAL A 55 -15.13 -19.44 3.70
C VAL A 55 -16.18 -20.51 3.44
N LEU A 56 -17.42 -20.32 3.94
CA LEU A 56 -18.53 -21.25 3.80
C LEU A 56 -19.20 -21.19 2.42
N MET A 57 -18.94 -20.16 1.61
CA MET A 57 -19.45 -20.06 0.25
C MET A 57 -18.80 -21.08 -0.68
N ASP A 58 -19.60 -21.63 -1.57
CA ASP A 58 -19.15 -22.43 -2.71
C ASP A 58 -18.40 -21.56 -3.73
N GLU A 59 -17.51 -22.19 -4.49
CA GLU A 59 -16.68 -21.48 -5.47
C GLU A 59 -17.52 -20.83 -6.59
N ALA A 60 -18.70 -21.36 -6.91
CA ALA A 60 -19.62 -20.75 -7.87
C ALA A 60 -20.12 -19.38 -7.37
N THR A 61 -20.61 -19.29 -6.12
CA THR A 61 -21.07 -18.01 -5.55
C THR A 61 -19.92 -17.03 -5.33
N LYS A 62 -18.72 -17.51 -4.97
CA LYS A 62 -17.52 -16.66 -4.92
C LYS A 62 -17.15 -16.09 -6.29
N GLN A 63 -17.30 -16.88 -7.35
CA GLN A 63 -17.03 -16.44 -8.70
C GLN A 63 -18.07 -15.41 -9.18
N GLU A 64 -19.35 -15.63 -8.91
CA GLU A 64 -20.40 -14.63 -9.18
C GLU A 64 -20.12 -13.30 -8.46
N PHE A 65 -19.61 -13.36 -7.23
CA PHE A 65 -19.22 -12.18 -6.49
C PHE A 65 -18.07 -11.43 -7.19
N ARG A 66 -17.04 -12.15 -7.62
CA ARG A 66 -15.91 -11.58 -8.38
C ARG A 66 -16.40 -10.94 -9.67
N ASP A 67 -17.24 -11.63 -10.44
CA ASP A 67 -17.77 -11.17 -11.72
C ASP A 67 -18.64 -9.92 -11.54
N ARG A 68 -19.43 -9.84 -10.47
CA ARG A 68 -20.23 -8.65 -10.15
C ARG A 68 -19.38 -7.47 -9.70
N VAL A 69 -18.31 -7.70 -8.92
CA VAL A 69 -17.36 -6.64 -8.57
C VAL A 69 -16.69 -6.07 -9.83
N VAL A 70 -16.32 -6.92 -10.78
CA VAL A 70 -15.80 -6.49 -12.09
C VAL A 70 -16.86 -5.69 -12.85
N LYS A 71 -18.09 -6.18 -12.94
CA LYS A 71 -19.20 -5.50 -13.64
C LYS A 71 -19.57 -4.15 -13.00
N LEU A 72 -19.57 -4.06 -11.67
CA LEU A 72 -19.82 -2.81 -10.92
C LEU A 72 -18.72 -1.78 -11.17
N LYS A 73 -17.47 -2.22 -11.34
CA LYS A 73 -16.36 -1.34 -11.77
C LYS A 73 -16.57 -0.83 -13.19
N GLU A 74 -17.03 -1.69 -14.10
CA GLU A 74 -17.28 -1.32 -15.51
C GLU A 74 -18.45 -0.33 -15.65
N THR A 75 -19.55 -0.53 -14.92
CA THR A 75 -20.73 0.34 -15.01
C THR A 75 -20.55 1.69 -14.30
N SER A 76 -19.56 1.80 -13.41
CA SER A 76 -19.30 3.02 -12.63
C SER A 76 -18.35 4.01 -13.30
N GLY A 77 -17.98 3.81 -14.58
CA GLY A 77 -17.37 4.85 -15.42
C GLY A 77 -16.21 5.59 -14.76
N ASN A 78 -15.34 4.88 -14.04
CA ASN A 78 -14.19 5.48 -13.39
C ASN A 78 -12.97 4.61 -13.68
N ALA A 79 -12.10 5.11 -14.55
CA ALA A 79 -10.82 4.52 -14.94
C ALA A 79 -9.77 4.55 -13.81
N GLU A 80 -10.19 4.48 -12.55
CA GLU A 80 -9.32 4.66 -11.39
C GLU A 80 -9.79 3.76 -10.25
N GLN A 81 -9.34 2.49 -10.24
CA GLN A 81 -9.08 1.67 -9.04
C GLN A 81 -8.78 0.20 -9.43
N GLU A 82 -7.66 -0.01 -10.13
CA GLU A 82 -7.07 -1.34 -10.28
C GLU A 82 -5.93 -1.65 -9.28
N GLU A 83 -5.49 -0.71 -8.44
CA GLU A 83 -4.29 -0.93 -7.60
C GLU A 83 -4.53 -0.97 -6.07
N ASN A 84 -5.69 -1.45 -5.61
CA ASN A 84 -5.91 -1.64 -4.15
C ASN A 84 -6.09 -3.11 -3.74
N ASN A 85 -5.83 -4.08 -4.63
CA ASN A 85 -6.07 -5.50 -4.35
C ASN A 85 -4.83 -6.41 -4.50
N GLU A 86 -3.62 -5.87 -4.48
CA GLU A 86 -2.38 -6.66 -4.34
C GLU A 86 -1.84 -6.73 -2.90
N GLU A 87 -2.55 -6.19 -1.90
CA GLU A 87 -2.10 -6.26 -0.50
C GLU A 87 -2.42 -7.60 0.19
N LEU A 88 -2.86 -8.63 -0.54
CA LEU A 88 -3.27 -9.91 0.06
C LEU A 88 -2.50 -11.16 -0.34
N ILE A 89 -1.53 -11.14 -1.27
CA ILE A 89 -0.79 -12.37 -1.57
C ILE A 89 0.67 -12.05 -1.87
N SER A 90 1.53 -12.34 -0.88
CA SER A 90 2.64 -13.29 -1.01
C SER A 90 3.91 -12.80 -0.31
N HIS A 91 4.45 -13.63 0.58
CA HIS A 91 5.86 -13.65 0.97
C HIS A 91 6.81 -14.02 -0.21
N LYS A 92 6.50 -13.57 -1.44
CA LYS A 92 7.39 -13.67 -2.59
C LYS A 92 8.39 -12.52 -2.51
N LYS A 93 9.63 -12.83 -2.89
CA LYS A 93 10.81 -11.95 -2.91
C LYS A 93 10.39 -10.51 -3.23
N LYS A 94 10.75 -9.56 -2.35
CA LYS A 94 10.57 -8.15 -2.64
C LYS A 94 11.38 -7.83 -3.89
N ASP A 95 10.71 -7.59 -5.01
CA ASP A 95 11.36 -7.18 -6.27
C ASP A 95 12.04 -5.80 -6.14
N PHE A 96 11.72 -5.05 -5.08
CA PHE A 96 12.27 -3.72 -4.78
C PHE A 96 12.64 -3.62 -3.29
N GLU A 97 13.77 -2.97 -3.00
CA GLU A 97 14.23 -2.72 -1.63
C GLU A 97 13.39 -1.63 -0.95
N PHE A 98 12.85 -0.68 -1.74
CA PHE A 98 12.02 0.41 -1.24
C PHE A 98 10.52 0.09 -1.26
N PRO A 99 9.75 0.53 -0.25
CA PRO A 99 8.30 0.33 -0.20
C PRO A 99 7.56 1.22 -1.20
N LEU A 100 6.88 0.59 -2.17
CA LEU A 100 6.12 1.28 -3.22
C LEU A 100 5.03 2.22 -2.68
N THR A 101 4.41 1.86 -1.54
CA THR A 101 3.38 2.68 -0.88
C THR A 101 3.95 4.02 -0.38
N ALA A 102 5.18 4.03 0.14
CA ALA A 102 5.84 5.26 0.57
C ALA A 102 6.20 6.14 -0.63
N ILE A 103 6.68 5.52 -1.72
CA ILE A 103 7.00 6.22 -2.97
C ILE A 103 5.73 6.88 -3.54
N LYS A 104 4.63 6.13 -3.63
CA LYS A 104 3.32 6.65 -4.08
C LYS A 104 2.86 7.83 -3.23
N ARG A 105 3.09 7.80 -1.91
CA ARG A 105 2.76 8.92 -1.01
C ARG A 105 3.64 10.14 -1.24
N ILE A 106 4.94 9.96 -1.48
CA ILE A 106 5.87 11.06 -1.80
C ILE A 106 5.47 11.71 -3.11
N LEU A 107 5.15 10.91 -4.13
CA LEU A 107 4.71 11.39 -5.43
C LEU A 107 3.44 12.25 -5.31
N LYS A 108 2.44 11.78 -4.56
CA LYS A 108 1.21 12.54 -4.27
C LYS A 108 1.41 13.82 -3.46
N ALA A 109 2.60 14.09 -2.93
CA ALA A 109 2.89 15.38 -2.29
C ALA A 109 2.98 16.52 -3.30
N ASP A 110 3.18 16.21 -4.59
CA ASP A 110 3.17 17.18 -5.68
C ASP A 110 1.71 17.50 -6.09
N PRO A 111 1.24 18.76 -5.90
CA PRO A 111 -0.15 19.15 -6.17
C PRO A 111 -0.53 19.10 -7.66
N GLU A 112 0.44 19.12 -8.58
CA GLU A 112 0.15 19.08 -10.03
C GLU A 112 -0.07 17.65 -10.54
N SER A 113 0.26 16.66 -9.71
CA SER A 113 0.20 15.25 -10.07
C SER A 113 -1.08 14.58 -9.54
N LYS A 114 -1.95 14.12 -10.44
CA LYS A 114 -3.21 13.46 -10.05
C LYS A 114 -3.10 11.94 -10.05
N ASN A 115 -2.49 11.38 -11.11
CA ASN A 115 -2.48 9.95 -11.37
C ASN A 115 -1.08 9.46 -11.75
N TYR A 116 -0.71 8.29 -11.22
CA TYR A 116 0.55 7.62 -11.49
C TYR A 116 0.30 6.16 -11.84
N SER A 117 0.89 5.67 -12.92
CA SER A 117 0.85 4.25 -13.26
C SER A 117 1.75 3.44 -12.32
N LEU A 118 1.38 2.18 -12.05
CA LEU A 118 2.25 1.24 -11.32
C LEU A 118 3.65 1.16 -11.92
N ALA A 119 3.75 1.17 -13.25
CA ALA A 119 5.01 1.11 -13.97
C ALA A 119 5.91 2.31 -13.65
N ALA A 120 5.35 3.53 -13.59
CA ALA A 120 6.09 4.71 -13.18
C ALA A 120 6.56 4.62 -11.72
N ILE A 121 5.70 4.17 -10.81
CA ILE A 121 6.05 3.99 -9.39
C ILE A 121 7.20 2.98 -9.23
N LYS A 122 7.14 1.85 -9.94
CA LYS A 122 8.20 0.83 -9.95
C LYS A 122 9.51 1.34 -10.56
N ALA A 123 9.43 2.10 -11.65
CA ALA A 123 10.61 2.73 -12.27
C ALA A 123 11.29 3.72 -11.31
N ILE A 124 10.49 4.54 -10.60
CA ILE A 124 10.99 5.49 -9.60
C ILE A 124 11.60 4.74 -8.41
N ALA A 125 11.01 3.63 -7.97
CA ALA A 125 11.59 2.78 -6.94
C ALA A 125 12.98 2.30 -7.34
N LYS A 126 13.13 1.78 -8.57
CA LYS A 126 14.44 1.31 -9.06
C LYS A 126 15.44 2.45 -9.25
N ALA A 127 15.00 3.58 -9.79
CA ALA A 127 15.84 4.76 -9.94
C ALA A 127 16.35 5.27 -8.59
N THR A 128 15.52 5.20 -7.54
CA THR A 128 15.90 5.58 -6.17
C THR A 128 16.96 4.64 -5.60
N GLU A 129 16.87 3.33 -5.85
CA GLU A 129 17.92 2.37 -5.48
C GLU A 129 19.26 2.73 -6.11
N LEU A 130 19.27 2.93 -7.43
CA LEU A 130 20.48 3.27 -8.17
C LEU A 130 21.06 4.61 -7.70
N PHE A 131 20.21 5.60 -7.45
CA PHE A 131 20.61 6.89 -6.92
C PHE A 131 21.29 6.76 -5.55
N VAL A 132 20.71 6.02 -4.60
CA VAL A 132 21.31 5.84 -3.27
C VAL A 132 22.64 5.11 -3.36
N GLN A 133 22.76 4.09 -4.22
CA GLN A 133 24.01 3.38 -4.44
C GLN A 133 25.10 4.31 -4.98
N ASP A 134 24.80 5.06 -6.03
CA ASP A 134 25.77 5.95 -6.68
C ASP A 134 26.17 7.13 -5.78
N PHE A 135 25.20 7.76 -5.11
CA PHE A 135 25.46 8.83 -4.16
C PHE A 135 26.30 8.35 -2.96
N THR A 136 26.02 7.15 -2.46
CA THR A 136 26.80 6.56 -1.35
C THR A 136 28.22 6.22 -1.79
N GLN A 137 28.42 5.70 -3.00
CA GLN A 137 29.76 5.45 -3.56
C GLN A 137 30.56 6.76 -3.70
N SER A 138 29.92 7.82 -4.21
CA SER A 138 30.53 9.14 -4.32
C SER A 138 30.91 9.72 -2.97
N THR A 139 30.01 9.60 -1.97
CA THR A 139 30.28 10.02 -0.59
C THR A 139 31.41 9.20 0.03
N GLN A 140 31.43 7.89 -0.18
CA GLN A 140 32.46 7.00 0.32
C GLN A 140 33.85 7.38 -0.22
N ARG A 141 33.96 7.76 -1.51
CA ARG A 141 35.23 8.26 -2.08
C ARG A 141 35.72 9.50 -1.34
N VAL A 142 34.83 10.42 -0.98
CA VAL A 142 35.18 11.58 -0.16
C VAL A 142 35.68 11.16 1.22
N THR A 143 34.96 10.27 1.90
CA THR A 143 35.35 9.77 3.23
C THR A 143 36.74 9.09 3.22
N HIS A 144 37.03 8.26 2.20
CA HIS A 144 38.35 7.63 2.04
C HIS A 144 39.46 8.63 1.72
N LYS A 145 39.18 9.70 0.95
CA LYS A 145 40.16 10.78 0.72
C LYS A 145 40.62 11.44 2.02
N PHE A 146 39.77 11.44 3.05
CA PHE A 146 40.11 11.93 4.39
C PHE A 146 40.64 10.83 5.33
N GLY A 147 40.95 9.63 4.84
CA GLY A 147 41.48 8.52 5.64
C GLY A 147 40.49 7.92 6.64
N ARG A 148 39.19 8.21 6.50
CA ARG A 148 38.15 7.75 7.42
C ARG A 148 37.42 6.54 6.84
N LYS A 149 36.82 5.73 7.73
CA LYS A 149 35.97 4.58 7.38
C LYS A 149 34.49 4.81 7.68
N VAL A 150 34.18 5.91 8.37
CA VAL A 150 32.83 6.26 8.81
C VAL A 150 32.34 7.45 7.98
N LEU A 151 31.21 7.27 7.30
CA LEU A 151 30.54 8.32 6.54
C LEU A 151 30.03 9.40 7.49
N THR A 152 30.28 10.66 7.16
CA THR A 152 29.78 11.80 7.93
C THR A 152 28.95 12.72 7.07
N VAL A 153 28.08 13.53 7.70
CA VAL A 153 27.27 14.54 6.99
C VAL A 153 28.14 15.53 6.21
N SER A 154 29.36 15.81 6.68
CA SER A 154 30.33 16.66 5.95
C SER A 154 30.77 16.04 4.62
N ASP A 155 30.87 14.71 4.56
CA ASP A 155 31.23 14.00 3.32
C ASP A 155 30.08 14.07 2.32
N MET A 156 28.85 13.88 2.80
CA MET A 156 27.64 13.97 1.96
C MET A 156 27.46 15.37 1.39
N LYS A 157 27.71 16.42 2.18
CA LYS A 157 27.70 17.83 1.73
C LYS A 157 28.80 18.17 0.73
N THR A 158 29.88 17.39 0.73
CA THR A 158 30.98 17.58 -0.24
C THR A 158 30.64 16.83 -1.53
N ALA A 159 30.09 15.63 -1.42
CA ALA A 159 29.61 14.84 -2.56
C ALA A 159 28.42 15.50 -3.27
N SER A 160 27.53 16.20 -2.56
CA SER A 160 26.40 16.93 -3.15
C SER A 160 26.79 18.05 -4.12
N ARG A 161 28.06 18.51 -4.08
CA ARG A 161 28.57 19.56 -4.96
C ARG A 161 28.89 19.07 -6.38
N LEU A 162 28.82 17.76 -6.62
CA LEU A 162 28.94 17.20 -7.97
C LEU A 162 27.72 17.59 -8.81
N SER A 163 27.92 17.77 -10.12
CA SER A 163 26.89 18.22 -11.05
C SER A 163 25.62 17.37 -11.01
N GLU A 164 25.76 16.05 -10.95
CA GLU A 164 24.62 15.13 -10.90
C GLU A 164 23.81 15.18 -9.59
N PHE A 165 24.39 15.71 -8.51
CA PHE A 165 23.76 15.77 -7.18
C PHE A 165 23.38 17.19 -6.76
N GLN A 166 23.57 18.18 -7.64
CA GLN A 166 23.31 19.58 -7.35
C GLN A 166 21.86 19.84 -6.91
N PHE A 167 20.91 19.03 -7.39
CA PHE A 167 19.49 19.12 -6.99
C PHE A 167 19.27 18.96 -5.47
N LEU A 168 20.20 18.32 -4.76
CA LEU A 168 20.15 18.14 -3.30
C LEU A 168 20.49 19.43 -2.52
N GLU A 169 21.18 20.38 -3.14
CA GLU A 169 21.59 21.64 -2.50
C GLU A 169 20.49 22.71 -2.51
N TYR A 170 19.42 22.51 -3.28
CA TYR A 170 18.32 23.49 -3.44
C TYR A 170 17.42 23.65 -2.21
N SER A 171 17.72 22.95 -1.11
CA SER A 171 17.06 23.10 0.19
C SER A 171 17.23 24.50 0.84
N ARG A 172 17.84 25.48 0.16
CA ARG A 172 17.93 26.89 0.58
C ARG A 172 16.95 27.85 -0.10
N LEU A 173 16.08 27.39 -1.02
CA LEU A 173 15.23 28.27 -1.85
C LEU A 173 13.73 28.26 -1.52
N ILE A 174 13.28 27.54 -0.49
CA ILE A 174 11.90 27.66 0.01
C ILE A 174 11.97 28.45 1.32
N LYS A 175 11.79 29.77 1.21
CA LYS A 175 11.51 30.68 2.32
C LYS A 175 10.01 30.80 2.53
#